data_AF-A0A527FT96-F1
#
_entry.id   AF-A0A527FT96-F1
#
_cell.length_a   1.000
_cell.length_b   1.000
_cell.length_c   1.000
_cell.angle_alpha   90.00
_cell.angle_beta   90.00
_cell.angle_gamma   90.00
#
_symmetry.space_group_name_H-M   'P 1'
#
loop_
_entity.id
_entity.type
_entity.pdbx_description
1 polymer ?
#
loop_
_entity_poly.entity_id
_entity_poly.type
_entity_poly.pdbx_seq_one_letter_code
_entity_poly.pdbx_strand_id
1 'polypeptide(L)'
;MRIAFYAPLKSPNHAVASGDRQMARMLIKALEHGGHRVDLASELRFYLREPESKSFDALKVEAREEVARLTELWQRDGKPDLWFSYHLYY
;
A
#
# COMPACT_ATOMS: atom_id res chain seq x y z
N MET A 1 -1.70 15.33 10.25
CA MET A 1 -1.59 13.88 10.55
C MET A 1 -0.60 13.24 9.61
N ARG A 2 0.10 12.20 10.07
CA ARG A 2 0.90 11.29 9.27
C ARG A 2 0.05 10.09 8.86
N ILE A 3 -0.20 9.98 7.55
CA ILE A 3 -1.01 8.93 6.95
C ILE A 3 -0.09 7.94 6.27
N ALA A 4 -0.20 6.66 6.61
CA ALA A 4 0.43 5.58 5.86
C ALA A 4 -0.54 5.11 4.77
N PHE A 5 -0.15 5.27 3.51
CA PHE A 5 -0.98 4.92 2.34
C PHE A 5 -0.56 3.57 1.75
N TYR A 6 -1.52 2.71 1.40
CA TYR A 6 -1.27 1.43 0.77
C TYR A 6 -2.27 1.15 -0.36
N ALA A 7 -1.79 0.60 -1.48
CA ALA A 7 -2.61 0.23 -2.62
C ALA A 7 -2.30 -1.20 -3.14
N PRO A 8 -2.82 -2.26 -2.50
CA PRO A 8 -2.50 -3.67 -2.78
C PRO A 8 -2.75 -4.15 -4.19
N LEU A 9 -3.63 -3.49 -4.97
CA LEU A 9 -3.82 -3.86 -6.37
C LEU A 9 -2.73 -3.26 -7.27
N LYS A 10 -2.42 -1.97 -7.08
CA LYS A 10 -1.42 -1.26 -7.88
C LYS A 10 -0.87 -0.04 -7.15
N SER A 11 0.43 -0.06 -6.87
CA SER A 11 1.17 1.07 -6.29
C SER A 11 1.06 2.33 -7.16
N PRO A 12 1.04 3.54 -6.56
CA PRO A 12 1.15 4.80 -7.31
C PRO A 12 2.45 4.89 -8.13
N ASN A 13 3.50 4.14 -7.77
CA ASN A 13 4.79 4.10 -8.47
C ASN A 13 4.87 3.00 -9.54
N HIS A 14 3.82 2.19 -9.71
CA HIS A 14 3.82 1.10 -10.66
C HIS A 14 4.08 1.58 -12.10
N ALA A 15 5.06 0.97 -12.78
CA ALA A 15 5.51 1.38 -14.11
C ALA A 15 4.36 1.39 -15.14
N VAL A 16 3.55 0.34 -15.16
CA VAL A 16 2.39 0.21 -16.06
C VAL A 16 1.22 1.09 -15.62
N ALA A 17 0.70 1.89 -16.55
CA ALA A 17 -0.48 2.72 -16.34
C ALA A 17 -1.75 1.91 -16.05
N SER A 18 -2.61 2.44 -15.18
CA SER A 18 -3.99 1.97 -15.00
C SER A 18 -4.83 3.02 -14.27
N GLY A 19 -6.15 2.83 -14.27
CA GLY A 19 -7.08 3.58 -13.44
C GLY A 19 -6.72 3.50 -11.95
N ASP A 20 -6.37 2.31 -11.43
CA ASP A 20 -5.98 2.14 -10.02
C ASP A 20 -4.76 2.98 -9.64
N ARG A 21 -3.72 2.99 -10.49
CA ARG A 21 -2.54 3.81 -10.26
C ARG A 21 -2.91 5.30 -10.23
N GLN A 22 -3.78 5.73 -11.14
CA GLN A 22 -4.24 7.11 -11.19
C GLN A 22 -5.07 7.48 -9.96
N MET A 23 -5.99 6.60 -9.52
CA MET A 23 -6.76 6.76 -8.30
C MET A 23 -5.86 6.87 -7.07
N ALA A 24 -4.87 5.99 -6.92
CA ALA A 24 -3.91 6.05 -5.82
C ALA A 24 -3.19 7.40 -5.77
N ARG A 25 -2.69 7.89 -6.92
CA ARG A 25 -2.04 9.22 -7.01
C ARG A 25 -2.98 10.37 -6.67
N MET A 26 -4.24 10.31 -7.12
CA MET A 26 -5.22 11.35 -6.83
C MET A 26 -5.62 11.38 -5.36
N LEU A 27 -5.77 10.22 -4.74
CA LEU A 27 -6.08 10.10 -3.31
C LEU A 27 -4.92 10.65 -2.46
N ILE A 28 -3.67 10.30 -2.79
CA ILE A 28 -2.48 10.87 -2.13
C ILE A 28 -2.50 12.40 -2.23
N LYS A 29 -2.66 12.94 -3.45
CA LYS A 29 -2.70 14.39 -3.67
C LYS A 29 -3.84 15.07 -2.91
N ALA A 30 -5.02 14.45 -2.82
CA ALA A 30 -6.16 15.00 -2.09
C ALA A 30 -5.89 15.06 -0.58
N LEU A 31 -5.30 14.00 -0.01
CA LEU A 31 -4.89 13.97 1.38
C LEU A 31 -3.80 15.01 1.69
N GLU A 32 -2.80 15.12 0.82
CA GLU A 32 -1.74 16.15 0.92
C GLU A 32 -2.33 17.56 0.84
N HIS A 33 -3.27 17.80 -0.08
CA HIS A 33 -3.98 19.08 -0.19
C HIS A 33 -4.78 19.42 1.08
N GLY A 34 -5.27 18.40 1.80
CA GLY A 34 -5.90 18.54 3.11
C GLY A 34 -4.93 18.87 4.26
N GLY A 35 -3.63 19.04 3.98
CA GLY A 35 -2.60 19.32 4.98
C GLY A 35 -2.08 18.08 5.72
N HIS A 36 -2.36 16.88 5.21
CA HIS A 36 -1.81 15.64 5.76
C HIS A 36 -0.44 15.32 5.14
N ARG A 37 0.46 14.74 5.92
CA ARG A 37 1.67 14.10 5.40
C ARG A 37 1.31 12.67 5.01
N VAL A 38 1.58 12.27 3.78
CA VAL A 38 1.30 10.92 3.29
C VAL A 38 2.62 10.20 3.00
N ASP A 39 2.85 9.08 3.68
CA ASP A 39 3.97 8.18 3.41
C ASP A 39 3.42 6.94 2.68
N LEU A 40 4.00 6.55 1.55
CA LEU A 40 3.67 5.27 0.90
C LEU A 40 4.20 4.13 1.78
N ALA A 41 3.28 3.39 2.41
CA ALA A 41 3.62 2.37 3.39
C ALA A 41 4.30 1.17 2.74
N SER A 42 3.77 0.72 1.61
CA SER A 42 4.20 -0.48 0.92
C SER A 42 3.92 -0.39 -0.58
N GLU A 43 4.80 -1.01 -1.37
CA GLU A 43 4.58 -1.27 -2.80
C GLU A 43 4.15 -2.71 -3.10
N LEU A 44 4.03 -3.57 -2.07
CA LEU A 44 3.64 -4.96 -2.22
C LEU A 44 2.29 -5.05 -2.94
N ARG A 45 2.26 -5.76 -4.06
CA ARG A 45 1.01 -6.05 -4.76
C ARG A 45 0.40 -7.32 -4.19
N PHE A 46 -0.48 -7.16 -3.21
CA PHE A 46 -1.22 -8.28 -2.63
C PHE A 46 -2.49 -8.62 -3.44
N TYR A 47 -2.30 -9.00 -4.70
CA TYR A 47 -3.37 -9.44 -5.60
C TYR A 47 -2.85 -10.50 -6.57
N LEU A 48 -3.60 -11.59 -6.72
CA LEU A 48 -3.39 -12.62 -7.73
C LEU A 48 -4.64 -12.73 -8.60
N ARG A 49 -4.45 -12.77 -9.92
CA ARG A 49 -5.55 -12.98 -10.86
C ARG A 49 -6.10 -14.41 -10.77
N GLU A 50 -5.20 -15.37 -10.57
CA GLU A 50 -5.52 -16.80 -10.48
C GLU A 50 -5.05 -17.34 -9.12
N PRO A 51 -5.87 -18.15 -8.44
CA PRO A 51 -5.59 -18.64 -7.10
C PRO A 51 -4.66 -19.87 -7.12
N GLU A 52 -3.53 -19.79 -7.82
CA GLU A 52 -2.52 -20.84 -7.75
C GLU A 52 -1.89 -20.88 -6.35
N SER A 53 -1.97 -22.04 -5.70
CA SER A 53 -1.59 -22.21 -4.29
C SER A 53 -0.13 -21.82 -4.01
N LYS A 54 0.81 -22.23 -4.86
CA LYS A 54 2.24 -21.90 -4.71
C LYS A 54 2.50 -20.39 -4.79
N SER A 55 1.83 -19.70 -5.71
CA SER A 55 1.93 -18.25 -5.90
C SER A 55 1.34 -17.49 -4.72
N PHE A 56 0.25 -18.00 -4.14
CA PHE A 56 -0.35 -17.41 -2.94
C PHE A 56 0.48 -17.65 -1.68
N ASP A 57 1.11 -18.81 -1.55
CA ASP A 57 2.02 -19.10 -0.43
C ASP A 57 3.25 -18.19 -0.44
N ALA A 58 3.87 -17.99 -1.60
CA ALA A 58 4.96 -17.03 -1.77
C ALA A 58 4.52 -15.61 -1.40
N LEU A 59 3.36 -15.16 -1.90
CA LEU A 59 2.81 -13.84 -1.59
C LEU A 59 2.52 -13.64 -0.09
N LYS A 60 2.10 -14.70 0.63
CA LYS A 60 1.96 -14.66 2.09
C LYS A 60 3.30 -14.55 2.82
N VAL A 61 4.41 -15.03 2.24
CA VAL A 61 5.74 -14.83 2.82
C VAL A 61 6.15 -13.36 2.66
N GLU A 62 6.05 -12.82 1.45
CA GLU A 62 6.34 -11.39 1.18
C GLU A 62 5.49 -10.45 2.06
N ALA A 63 4.21 -10.76 2.26
CA ALA A 63 3.35 -9.98 3.14
C ALA A 63 3.80 -10.02 4.61
N ARG A 64 4.31 -11.16 5.10
CA ARG A 64 4.83 -11.25 6.47
C ARG A 64 6.12 -10.45 6.64
N GLU A 65 6.99 -10.48 5.64
CA GLU A 65 8.21 -9.66 5.61
C GLU A 65 7.86 -8.17 5.65
N GLU A 66 6.85 -7.76 4.89
CA GLU A 66 6.41 -6.37 4.86
C GLU A 66 5.77 -5.92 6.18
N VAL A 67 5.00 -6.79 6.84
CA VAL A 67 4.48 -6.54 8.20
C VAL A 67 5.62 -6.38 9.20
N ALA A 68 6.65 -7.23 9.13
CA ALA A 68 7.81 -7.12 10.01
C ALA A 68 8.55 -5.80 9.79
N ARG A 69 8.84 -5.45 8.52
CA ARG A 69 9.50 -4.19 8.14
C ARG A 69 8.73 -2.96 8.63
N LEU A 70 7.41 -2.93 8.44
CA LEU A 70 6.56 -1.82 8.90
C LEU A 70 6.49 -1.73 10.42
N THR A 71 6.44 -2.86 11.11
CA THR A 71 6.43 -2.92 12.57
C THR A 71 7.72 -2.32 13.13
N GLU A 72 8.88 -2.73 12.63
CA GLU A 72 10.18 -2.18 13.04
C GLU A 72 10.30 -0.69 12.71
N LEU A 73 9.87 -0.29 11.51
CA LEU A 73 9.85 1.11 11.07
C LEU A 73 9.04 1.99 12.03
N TRP A 74 7.86 1.56 12.43
CA TRP A 74 6.98 2.35 13.29
C TRP A 74 7.33 2.28 14.77
N GLN A 75 8.03 1.23 15.22
CA GLN A 75 8.65 1.21 16.55
C GLN A 75 9.79 2.24 16.63
N ARG A 76 10.60 2.36 15.57
CA ARG A 76 11.74 3.29 15.52
C ARG A 76 11.31 4.75 15.30
N ASP A 77 10.49 4.99 14.28
CA ASP A 77 10.19 6.34 13.78
C ASP A 77 8.81 6.85 14.22
N GLY A 78 8.11 6.09 15.06
CA GLY A 78 6.72 6.33 15.44
C GLY A 78 5.71 5.83 14.42
N LYS A 79 4.52 5.45 14.91
CA LYS A 79 3.40 4.96 14.09
C LYS A 79 2.67 6.11 13.36
N PRO A 80 2.02 5.83 12.21
CA PRO A 80 1.11 6.79 11.60
C PRO A 80 -0.13 7.02 12.47
N ASP A 81 -0.80 8.15 12.26
CA ASP A 81 -2.09 8.44 12.87
C ASP A 81 -3.22 7.64 12.19
N LEU A 82 -3.05 7.30 10.91
CA LEU A 82 -4.04 6.61 10.09
C LEU A 82 -3.37 5.73 9.02
N TRP A 83 -3.89 4.53 8.83
CA TRP A 83 -3.62 3.68 7.67
C TRP A 83 -4.74 3.84 6.65
N PHE A 84 -4.42 4.29 5.44
CA PHE A 84 -5.37 4.47 4.35
C PHE A 84 -5.10 3.46 3.24
N SER A 85 -6.13 2.70 2.87
CA SER A 85 -6.10 1.76 1.74
C SER A 85 -7.31 1.96 0.84
N TYR A 86 -7.15 1.78 -0.47
CA TYR A 86 -8.23 1.97 -1.45
C TYR A 86 -8.30 0.80 -2.44
N HIS A 87 -9.38 0.01 -2.37
CA HIS A 87 -9.76 -0.99 -3.39
C HIS A 87 -11.27 -0.94 -3.55
N LEU A 88 -11.75 -0.59 -4.74
CA LEU A 88 -13.19 -0.53 -4.98
C LEU A 88 -13.79 -1.85 -5.43
N TYR A 89 -13.02 -2.79 -5.98
CA TYR A 89 -13.49 -4.11 -6.39
C TYR A 89 -12.27 -4.99 -6.66
N TYR A 90 -12.15 -6.14 -6.00
CA TYR A 90 -11.48 -7.40 -6.36
C TYR A 90 -11.21 -8.25 -5.11
#